data_AF-A0A800IFS2-F1
#
_entry.id   AF-A0A800IFS2-F1
#
_cell.length_a   1.000
_cell.length_b   1.000
_cell.length_c   1.000
_cell.angle_alpha   90.00
_cell.angle_beta   90.00
_cell.angle_gamma   90.00
#
_symmetry.space_group_name_H-M   'P 1'
#
loop_
_entity.id
_entity.type
_entity.pdbx_description
1 polymer ?
#
loop_
_entity_poly.entity_id
_entity_poly.type
_entity_poly.pdbx_seq_one_letter_code
_entity_poly.pdbx_strand_id
1 'polypeptide(L)'
;MSGQPAILTDVATLVQNAQGTTPDPLALQTLSVFCSMLGHAVANAALLYGAVGGVYLTGGILPRIQDFLMASDFALNFTHKGRLSSYLKDIPIFLCRAEQPGLHGAAIALEQTLRS
;
A
#
# COMPACT_ATOMS: atom_id res chain seq x y z
N MET A 1 16.46 -3.44 27.03
CA MET A 1 16.25 -3.19 25.59
C MET A 1 17.03 -1.94 25.23
N SER A 2 18.29 -2.07 24.79
CA SER A 2 19.09 -0.92 24.34
C SER A 2 18.54 -0.45 22.99
N GLY A 3 17.66 0.55 23.01
CA GLY A 3 17.17 1.21 21.81
C GLY A 3 18.30 2.03 21.20
N GLN A 4 19.07 1.42 20.30
CA GLN A 4 19.86 2.20 19.35
C GLN A 4 18.87 3.01 18.49
N PRO A 5 19.00 4.34 18.41
CA PRO A 5 18.16 5.12 17.51
C PRO A 5 18.48 4.68 16.08
N ALA A 6 17.49 4.10 15.42
CA ALA A 6 17.65 3.70 14.04
C ALA A 6 17.68 4.94 13.17
N ILE A 7 18.86 5.25 12.66
CA ILE A 7 19.03 6.29 11.66
C ILE A 7 18.56 5.69 10.33
N LEU A 8 17.23 5.61 10.17
CA LEU A 8 16.57 5.25 8.91
C LEU A 8 16.39 6.56 8.12
N THR A 9 17.48 7.05 7.53
CA THR A 9 17.52 8.36 6.86
C THR A 9 16.70 8.39 5.57
N ASP A 10 16.47 7.23 4.95
CA ASP A 10 15.72 7.13 3.70
C ASP A 10 14.96 5.80 3.54
N VAL A 11 13.86 5.88 2.78
CA VAL A 11 12.95 4.74 2.54
C VAL A 11 13.60 3.66 1.69
N ALA A 12 14.51 4.01 0.77
CA ALA A 12 15.13 3.03 -0.12
C ALA A 12 16.09 2.12 0.66
N THR A 13 16.92 2.69 1.52
CA THR A 13 17.80 1.94 2.43
C THR A 13 17.01 1.08 3.40
N LEU A 14 15.87 1.57 3.92
CA LEU A 14 15.00 0.76 4.77
C LEU A 14 14.51 -0.49 4.04
N VAL A 15 13.97 -0.33 2.82
CA VAL A 15 13.50 -1.46 2.01
C VAL A 15 14.65 -2.41 1.69
N GLN A 16 15.83 -1.88 1.34
CA GLN A 16 17.00 -2.69 1.06
C GLN A 16 17.47 -3.49 2.28
N ASN A 17 17.50 -2.87 3.47
CA ASN A 17 17.87 -3.55 4.71
C ASN A 17 16.87 -4.63 5.12
N ALA A 18 15.59 -4.46 4.77
CA ALA A 18 14.57 -5.49 5.00
C ALA A 18 14.67 -6.67 4.01
N GLN A 19 15.14 -6.44 2.78
CA GLN A 19 15.19 -7.44 1.70
C GLN A 19 16.58 -8.07 1.50
N GLY A 20 17.60 -7.63 2.24
CA GLY A 20 18.97 -8.15 2.14
C GLY A 20 19.14 -9.58 2.67
N THR A 21 20.32 -10.16 2.44
CA THR A 21 20.67 -11.54 2.87
C THR A 21 20.58 -11.75 4.38
N THR A 22 20.82 -10.69 5.15
CA THR A 22 20.61 -10.66 6.60
C THR A 22 19.64 -9.50 6.90
N PRO A 23 18.33 -9.76 6.90
CA PRO A 23 17.33 -8.72 7.11
C PRO A 23 17.49 -8.01 8.46
N ASP A 24 17.44 -6.69 8.46
CA ASP A 24 17.40 -5.88 9.68
C ASP A 24 16.03 -6.09 10.38
N PRO A 25 15.99 -6.59 11.64
CA PRO A 25 14.75 -6.81 12.38
C PRO A 25 13.87 -5.56 12.51
N LEU A 26 14.47 -4.37 12.61
CA LEU A 26 13.72 -3.14 12.75
C LEU A 26 13.15 -2.66 11.41
N ALA A 27 13.87 -2.86 10.32
CA ALA A 27 13.36 -2.60 8.98
C ALA A 27 12.17 -3.51 8.66
N LEU A 28 12.26 -4.80 9.00
CA LEU A 28 11.16 -5.75 8.89
C LEU A 28 9.95 -5.33 9.73
N GLN A 29 10.16 -4.97 11.00
CA GLN A 29 9.10 -4.49 11.88
C GLN A 29 8.43 -3.25 11.30
N THR A 30 9.21 -2.32 10.75
CA THR A 30 8.69 -1.08 10.17
C THR A 30 7.80 -1.37 8.95
N LEU A 31 8.25 -2.25 8.04
CA LEU A 31 7.44 -2.65 6.89
C LEU A 31 6.17 -3.41 7.30
N SER A 32 6.24 -4.25 8.34
CA SER A 32 5.09 -4.97 8.88
C SER A 32 4.03 -4.01 9.43
N VAL A 33 4.45 -3.05 10.27
CA VAL A 33 3.57 -2.02 10.82
C VAL A 33 2.97 -1.17 9.70
N PHE A 34 3.78 -0.76 8.72
CA PHE A 34 3.31 -0.01 7.55
C PHE A 34 2.21 -0.77 6.80
N CYS A 35 2.42 -2.04 6.47
CA CYS A 35 1.44 -2.84 5.74
C CYS A 35 0.15 -3.06 6.55
N SER A 36 0.26 -3.26 7.85
CA SER A 36 -0.90 -3.37 8.75
C SER A 36 -1.73 -2.08 8.76
N MET A 37 -1.07 -0.92 8.94
CA MET A 37 -1.73 0.39 8.92
C MET A 37 -2.36 0.68 7.55
N LEU A 38 -1.66 0.34 6.46
CA LEU A 38 -2.17 0.48 5.10
C LEU A 38 -3.46 -0.31 4.89
N GLY A 39 -3.51 -1.57 5.37
CA GLY A 39 -4.72 -2.41 5.29
C GLY A 39 -5.91 -1.74 5.98
N HIS A 40 -5.72 -1.25 7.19
CA HIS A 40 -6.78 -0.53 7.92
C HIS A 40 -7.22 0.77 7.25
N ALA A 41 -6.29 1.53 6.68
CA ALA A 41 -6.58 2.79 5.99
C ALA A 41 -7.38 2.55 4.71
N VAL A 42 -6.94 1.58 3.90
CA VAL A 42 -7.61 1.20 2.64
C VAL A 42 -9.01 0.66 2.91
N ALA A 43 -9.21 -0.13 3.96
CA ALA A 43 -10.52 -0.61 4.36
C ALA A 43 -11.48 0.52 4.74
N ASN A 44 -10.99 1.50 5.52
CA ASN A 44 -11.79 2.66 5.88
C ASN A 44 -12.19 3.47 4.64
N ALA A 45 -11.27 3.68 3.70
CA ALA A 45 -11.57 4.37 2.44
C ALA A 45 -12.59 3.59 1.59
N ALA A 46 -12.43 2.27 1.47
CA ALA A 46 -13.36 1.42 0.71
C ALA A 46 -14.79 1.48 1.27
N LEU A 47 -14.92 1.52 2.60
CA LEU A 47 -16.21 1.68 3.28
C LEU A 47 -16.78 3.10 3.09
N LEU A 48 -15.95 4.13 3.22
CA LEU A 48 -16.38 5.53 3.13
C LEU A 48 -16.95 5.86 1.75
N TYR A 49 -16.32 5.35 0.69
CA TYR A 49 -16.71 5.64 -0.69
C TYR A 49 -17.61 4.58 -1.33
N GLY A 50 -17.88 3.47 -0.64
CA GLY A 50 -18.61 2.35 -1.22
C GLY A 50 -17.90 1.76 -2.44
N ALA A 51 -16.58 1.54 -2.35
CA ALA A 51 -15.68 1.26 -3.47
C ALA A 51 -15.83 -0.17 -4.06
N VAL A 52 -17.04 -0.58 -4.43
CA VAL A 52 -17.35 -1.92 -4.96
C VAL A 52 -16.69 -2.21 -6.30
N GLY A 53 -16.33 -1.18 -7.07
CA GLY A 53 -15.54 -1.31 -8.30
C GLY A 53 -14.06 -1.69 -8.05
N GLY A 54 -13.63 -1.68 -6.79
CA GLY A 54 -12.27 -1.99 -6.38
C GLY A 54 -11.47 -0.77 -5.91
N VAL A 55 -10.31 -1.05 -5.33
CA VAL A 55 -9.35 -0.04 -4.89
C VAL A 55 -8.03 -0.22 -5.62
N TYR A 56 -7.52 0.86 -6.19
CA TYR A 56 -6.20 0.89 -6.81
C TYR A 56 -5.17 1.50 -5.85
N LEU A 57 -4.22 0.69 -5.42
CA LEU A 57 -3.06 1.13 -4.67
C LEU A 57 -2.05 1.76 -5.63
N THR A 58 -1.75 3.03 -5.40
CA THR A 58 -0.78 3.80 -6.19
C THR A 58 0.32 4.35 -5.29
N GLY A 59 1.49 4.62 -5.85
CA GLY A 59 2.62 5.23 -5.13
C GLY A 59 3.92 4.45 -5.34
N GLY A 60 5.05 5.14 -5.18
CA GLY A 60 6.36 4.58 -5.57
C GLY A 60 6.92 3.50 -4.65
N ILE A 61 6.42 3.40 -3.40
CA ILE A 61 6.94 2.44 -2.42
C ILE A 61 6.37 1.03 -2.62
N LEU A 62 5.07 0.91 -2.92
CA LEU A 62 4.38 -0.37 -2.94
C LEU A 62 4.93 -1.35 -3.99
N PRO A 63 5.29 -0.93 -5.21
CA PRO A 63 5.96 -1.81 -6.17
C PRO A 63 7.31 -2.34 -5.68
N ARG A 64 8.06 -1.55 -4.89
CA ARG A 64 9.37 -1.94 -4.34
C ARG A 64 9.27 -2.97 -3.22
N ILE A 65 8.14 -3.00 -2.52
CA ILE A 65 7.87 -3.92 -1.42
C ILE A 65 6.78 -4.95 -1.77
N GLN A 66 6.52 -5.18 -3.06
CA GLN A 66 5.36 -5.96 -3.50
C GLN A 66 5.28 -7.34 -2.83
N ASP A 67 6.38 -8.09 -2.83
CA ASP A 67 6.40 -9.44 -2.27
C ASP A 67 6.19 -9.42 -0.75
N PHE A 68 6.76 -8.41 -0.07
CA PHE A 68 6.52 -8.17 1.35
C PHE A 68 5.05 -7.82 1.62
N LEU A 69 4.46 -6.94 0.81
CA LEU A 69 3.05 -6.54 0.92
C LEU A 69 2.13 -7.75 0.76
N MET A 70 2.39 -8.62 -0.23
CA MET A 70 1.64 -9.85 -0.45
C MET A 70 1.76 -10.86 0.69
N ALA A 71 2.93 -10.94 1.33
CA ALA A 71 3.18 -11.82 2.47
C ALA A 71 2.76 -11.22 3.83
N SER A 72 2.43 -9.93 3.88
CA SER A 72 2.09 -9.22 5.11
C SER A 72 0.63 -9.41 5.55
N ASP A 73 0.31 -8.90 6.74
CA ASP A 73 -1.06 -8.85 7.26
C ASP A 73 -1.94 -7.78 6.59
N PHE A 74 -1.55 -7.20 5.44
CA PHE A 74 -2.34 -6.18 4.75
C PHE A 74 -3.78 -6.66 4.44
N ALA A 75 -3.94 -7.83 3.81
CA ALA A 75 -5.26 -8.34 3.41
C ALA A 75 -6.12 -8.74 4.63
N LEU A 76 -5.47 -9.28 5.67
CA LEU A 76 -6.11 -9.56 6.95
C LEU A 76 -6.66 -8.28 7.57
N ASN A 77 -5.80 -7.26 7.72
CA ASN A 77 -6.19 -5.97 8.32
C ASN A 77 -7.17 -5.17 7.44
N PHE A 78 -7.12 -5.35 6.12
CA PHE A 78 -8.12 -4.79 5.20
C PHE A 78 -9.51 -5.35 5.52
N THR A 79 -9.65 -6.67 5.63
CA THR A 79 -10.95 -7.29 5.89
C THR A 79 -11.35 -7.27 7.38
N HIS A 80 -10.45 -6.93 8.31
CA HIS A 80 -10.73 -6.93 9.75
C HIS A 80 -11.51 -5.69 10.22
N LYS A 81 -12.80 -5.64 9.89
CA LYS A 81 -13.74 -4.55 10.24
C LYS A 81 -15.05 -5.05 10.89
N GLY A 82 -14.96 -6.13 11.67
CA GLY A 82 -16.09 -6.68 12.42
C GLY A 82 -17.28 -7.02 11.52
N ARG A 83 -18.45 -6.44 11.79
CA ARG A 83 -19.67 -6.67 10.99
C ARG A 83 -19.55 -6.29 9.51
N LEU A 84 -18.59 -5.43 9.16
CA LEU A 84 -18.36 -4.96 7.79
C LEU A 84 -17.32 -5.81 7.05
N SER A 85 -16.76 -6.84 7.69
CA SER A 85 -15.78 -7.73 7.08
C SER A 85 -16.30 -8.44 5.83
N SER A 86 -17.56 -8.87 5.81
CA SER A 86 -18.16 -9.51 4.63
C SER A 86 -18.24 -8.56 3.45
N TYR A 87 -18.64 -7.31 3.67
CA TYR A 87 -18.72 -6.29 2.64
C TYR A 87 -17.37 -6.03 1.96
N LEU A 88 -16.27 -6.04 2.74
CA LEU A 88 -14.93 -5.78 2.23
C LEU A 88 -14.33 -6.97 1.49
N LYS A 89 -14.73 -8.21 1.80
CA LYS A 89 -14.17 -9.42 1.17
C LYS A 89 -14.36 -9.46 -0.34
N ASP A 90 -15.42 -8.86 -0.84
CA ASP A 90 -15.77 -8.86 -2.26
C ASP A 90 -15.15 -7.68 -3.03
N ILE A 91 -14.47 -6.75 -2.34
CA ILE A 91 -13.85 -5.58 -2.97
C ILE A 91 -12.44 -5.96 -3.46
N PRO A 92 -12.18 -5.92 -4.77
CA PRO A 92 -10.85 -6.24 -5.29
C PRO A 92 -9.85 -5.12 -5.01
N ILE A 93 -8.61 -5.50 -4.67
CA ILE A 93 -7.49 -4.58 -4.48
C ILE A 93 -6.48 -4.79 -5.61
N PHE A 94 -6.11 -3.71 -6.29
CA PHE A 94 -5.17 -3.72 -7.40
C PHE A 94 -3.92 -2.91 -7.07
N LEU A 95 -2.75 -3.43 -7.41
CA LEU A 95 -1.51 -2.65 -7.36
C LEU A 95 -1.25 -2.01 -8.73
N CYS A 96 -1.24 -0.69 -8.80
CA CYS A 96 -0.94 0.02 -10.03
C CYS A 96 0.55 -0.11 -10.37
N ARG A 97 0.84 -0.63 -11.57
CA ARG A 97 2.20 -0.83 -12.11
C ARG A 97 2.52 0.06 -13.32
N ALA A 98 1.64 1.01 -13.64
CA ALA A 98 1.90 1.96 -14.72
C ALA A 98 3.15 2.78 -14.37
N GLU A 99 3.99 3.07 -15.36
CA GLU A 99 5.25 3.80 -15.15
C GLU A 99 5.00 5.26 -14.75
N GLN A 100 4.02 5.91 -15.39
CA GLN A 100 3.66 7.30 -15.18
C GLN A 100 2.13 7.48 -15.13
N PRO A 101 1.42 6.88 -14.14
CA PRO A 101 -0.04 6.94 -14.07
C PRO A 101 -0.55 8.37 -13.95
N GLY A 102 0.18 9.24 -13.25
CA GLY A 102 -0.18 10.65 -13.10
C GLY A 102 -0.12 11.42 -14.41
N LEU A 103 0.93 11.24 -15.21
CA LEU A 103 1.07 11.92 -16.51
C LEU A 103 0.03 11.41 -17.52
N HIS A 104 -0.21 10.10 -17.57
CA HIS A 104 -1.26 9.53 -18.42
C HIS A 104 -2.65 10.05 -18.03
N GLY A 105 -2.96 10.08 -16.73
CA GLY A 105 -4.22 10.62 -16.23
C GLY A 105 -4.39 12.11 -16.59
N ALA A 106 -3.32 12.90 -16.46
CA ALA A 106 -3.32 14.31 -16.83
C ALA A 106 -3.57 14.52 -18.34
N ALA A 107 -2.94 13.71 -19.19
CA ALA A 107 -3.18 13.77 -20.64
C ALA A 107 -4.65 13.46 -21.00
N ILE A 108 -5.22 12.40 -20.41
CA ILE A 108 -6.62 12.02 -20.61
C ILE A 108 -7.56 13.12 -20.10
N ALA A 109 -7.30 13.68 -18.92
CA ALA A 109 -8.13 14.75 -18.37
C ALA A 109 -8.11 16.00 -19.27
N LEU A 110 -6.96 16.35 -19.83
CA LEU A 110 -6.84 17.44 -20.81
C LEU A 110 -7.64 17.14 -22.08
N GLU A 111 -7.51 15.94 -22.65
CA GLU A 111 -8.28 15.52 -23.83
C GLU A 111 -9.79 15.59 -23.61
N GLN A 112 -10.27 15.17 -22.44
CA GLN A 112 -11.68 15.24 -22.08
C GLN A 112 -12.16 16.69 -21.96
N THR A 113 -11.34 17.56 -21.38
CA THR A 113 -11.64 19.00 -21.23
C THR A 113 -11.68 19.71 -22.58
N LEU A 114 -10.88 19.27 -23.56
CA LEU A 114 -10.89 19.85 -24.91
C LEU A 114 -12.07 19.33 -25.78
N ARG A 115 -12.74 18.25 -25.37
CA ARG A 115 -13.90 17.66 -26.07
C ARG A 115 -15.24 18.13 -25.52
N SER A 116 -15.27 18.73 -24.33
CA SER A 116 -16.45 19.33 -23.69
C SER A 116 -16.66 20.77 -24.12
#